data_AF-A0A435CS38-F1
#
_entry.id   AF-A0A435CS38-F1
#
_cell.length_a   1.000
_cell.length_b   1.000
_cell.length_c   1.000
_cell.angle_alpha   90.00
_cell.angle_beta   90.00
_cell.angle_gamma   90.00
#
_symmetry.space_group_name_H-M   'P 1'
#
loop_
_entity.id
_entity.type
_entity.pdbx_description
1 polymer ?
#
loop_
_entity_poly.entity_id
_entity_poly.type
_entity_poly.pdbx_seq_one_letter_code
_entity_poly.pdbx_strand_id
1 'polypeptide(L)'
;HYASPDLGLPFHGYVAGGAEDDHEGTRAEDAIARVRQGMKAMLRLGSAWYDVAAQIKAVTEGGIDPRNFILCTDDSHSGTLVHEGHMDRVVRHAIQQGLKPVTAIQMATLNTAQHFRLEREIGSIAPGRLADLLIVSDLARMT
;
A
#
# COMPACT_ATOMS: atom_id res chain seq x y z
N HIS A 1 -5.61 -2.78 14.81
CA HIS A 1 -5.77 -1.49 14.13
C HIS A 1 -5.49 -0.37 15.11
N TYR A 2 -4.80 0.67 14.67
CA TYR A 2 -4.49 1.87 15.44
C TYR A 2 -5.02 3.11 14.71
N ALA A 3 -6.31 3.38 14.87
CA ALA A 3 -7.04 4.49 14.22
C ALA A 3 -6.95 5.83 14.97
N SER A 4 -5.87 6.05 15.71
CA SER A 4 -5.64 7.28 16.47
C SER A 4 -4.56 8.13 15.80
N PRO A 5 -4.70 9.47 15.75
CA PRO A 5 -3.64 10.36 15.28
C PRO A 5 -2.51 10.54 16.30
N ASP A 6 -2.65 10.03 17.53
CA ASP A 6 -1.62 10.09 18.57
C ASP A 6 -0.50 9.08 18.30
N LEU A 7 0.68 9.58 17.96
CA LEU A 7 1.88 8.76 17.68
C LEU A 7 2.83 8.64 18.89
N GLY A 8 2.32 8.89 20.11
CA GLY A 8 3.06 8.81 21.36
C GLY A 8 3.15 7.41 21.98
N LEU A 9 3.17 7.34 23.32
CA LEU A 9 3.32 6.08 24.07
C LEU A 9 2.29 4.99 23.69
N PRO A 10 0.99 5.29 23.46
CA PRO A 10 0.04 4.25 23.07
C PRO A 10 0.35 3.64 21.71
N PHE A 11 0.80 4.43 20.73
CA PHE A 11 1.25 3.94 19.43
C PHE A 11 2.46 3.02 19.58
N HIS A 12 3.49 3.45 20.33
CA HIS A 12 4.66 2.62 20.57
C HIS A 12 4.31 1.33 21.31
N GLY A 13 3.37 1.38 22.26
CA GLY A 13 2.83 0.20 22.93
C GLY A 13 2.13 -0.76 21.98
N TYR A 14 1.34 -0.25 21.04
CA TYR A 14 0.69 -1.04 19.98
C TYR A 14 1.72 -1.77 19.11
N VAL A 15 2.77 -1.06 18.65
CA VAL A 15 3.84 -1.68 17.85
C VAL A 15 4.61 -2.72 18.68
N ALA A 16 4.99 -2.40 19.91
CA ALA A 16 5.69 -3.33 20.81
C ALA A 16 4.87 -4.58 21.14
N GLY A 17 3.54 -4.49 21.04
CA GLY A 17 2.62 -5.61 21.17
C GLY A 17 2.67 -6.62 20.01
N GLY A 18 3.41 -6.33 18.93
CA GLY A 18 3.64 -7.25 17.83
C GLY A 18 2.77 -7.02 16.59
N ALA A 19 2.02 -5.90 16.52
CA ALA A 19 1.35 -5.52 15.29
C ALA A 19 2.39 -5.18 14.20
N GLU A 20 2.34 -5.89 13.07
CA GLU A 20 3.32 -5.73 11.97
C GLU A 20 2.85 -4.79 10.86
N ASP A 21 1.54 -4.51 10.78
CA ASP A 21 0.95 -3.61 9.78
C ASP A 21 -0.27 -2.86 10.32
N ASP A 22 -0.68 -1.82 9.58
CA ASP A 22 -1.91 -1.07 9.84
C ASP A 22 -2.34 -0.26 8.61
N HIS A 23 -3.65 -0.17 8.37
CA HIS A 23 -4.26 0.58 7.26
C HIS A 23 -5.07 1.81 7.69
N GLU A 24 -5.01 2.20 8.96
CA GLU A 24 -5.82 3.29 9.52
C GLU A 24 -5.13 4.67 9.47
N GLY A 25 -3.92 4.74 8.91
CA GLY A 25 -3.24 6.02 8.69
C GLY A 25 -4.02 6.87 7.69
N THR A 26 -4.02 8.19 7.88
CA THR A 26 -4.68 9.13 6.95
C THR A 26 -3.76 10.27 6.50
N ARG A 27 -2.56 10.39 7.09
CA ARG A 27 -1.60 11.46 6.83
C ARG A 27 -0.19 10.93 6.58
N ALA A 28 0.67 11.73 5.95
CA ALA A 28 2.04 11.32 5.65
C ALA A 28 2.83 10.92 6.92
N GLU A 29 2.66 11.67 8.02
CA GLU A 29 3.29 11.38 9.30
C GLU A 29 2.89 10.02 9.90
N ASP A 30 1.65 9.58 9.65
CA ASP A 30 1.12 8.30 10.13
C ASP A 30 1.86 7.13 9.47
N ALA A 31 2.07 7.23 8.15
CA ALA A 31 2.78 6.23 7.38
C ALA A 31 4.30 6.24 7.70
N ILE A 32 4.90 7.44 7.83
CA ILE A 32 6.30 7.60 8.22
C ILE A 32 6.56 6.97 9.59
N ALA A 33 5.70 7.23 10.58
CA ALA A 33 5.86 6.70 11.93
C ALA A 33 5.77 5.16 11.97
N ARG A 34 4.79 4.57 11.27
CA ARG A 34 4.66 3.11 11.13
C ARG A 34 5.91 2.49 10.51
N VAL A 35 6.36 3.00 9.37
CA VAL A 35 7.54 2.47 8.66
C VAL A 35 8.82 2.61 9.50
N ARG A 36 9.00 3.72 10.22
CA ARG A 36 10.16 3.92 11.12
C ARG A 36 10.19 2.94 12.29
N GLN A 37 9.03 2.46 12.71
CA GLN A 37 8.90 1.44 13.75
C GLN A 37 8.97 0.00 13.21
N GLY A 38 9.27 -0.17 11.91
CA GLY A 38 9.40 -1.48 11.27
C GLY A 38 8.09 -2.10 10.80
N MET A 39 6.97 -1.38 10.93
CA MET A 39 5.68 -1.84 10.42
C MET A 39 5.55 -1.64 8.90
N LYS A 40 4.61 -2.35 8.27
CA LYS A 40 4.10 -2.00 6.95
C LYS A 40 2.99 -0.97 7.05
N ALA A 41 3.11 0.12 6.29
CA ALA A 41 2.01 1.08 6.10
C ALA A 41 1.14 0.61 4.94
N MET A 42 -0.11 0.23 5.22
CA MET A 42 -1.08 -0.17 4.20
C MET A 42 -1.93 1.05 3.79
N LEU A 43 -1.71 1.57 2.59
CA LEU A 43 -2.38 2.78 2.09
C LEU A 43 -3.68 2.40 1.41
N ARG A 44 -4.81 2.79 2.01
CA ARG A 44 -6.14 2.40 1.52
C ARG A 44 -6.77 3.42 0.57
N LEU A 45 -7.39 2.88 -0.49
CA LEU A 45 -8.33 3.60 -1.35
C LEU A 45 -9.58 2.73 -1.55
N GLY A 46 -10.55 2.91 -0.66
CA GLY A 46 -11.82 2.19 -0.64
C GLY A 46 -12.96 3.00 -1.24
N SER A 47 -14.20 2.67 -0.84
CA SER A 47 -15.38 3.47 -1.21
C SER A 47 -15.59 4.70 -0.33
N ALA A 48 -15.14 4.64 0.92
CA ALA A 48 -15.27 5.73 1.89
C ALA A 48 -13.91 6.35 2.31
N TRP A 49 -12.80 5.70 1.95
CA TRP A 49 -11.46 6.04 2.40
C TRP A 49 -10.58 6.38 1.19
N TYR A 50 -9.89 7.52 1.23
CA TYR A 50 -9.13 8.06 0.10
C TYR A 50 -7.68 8.39 0.49
N ASP A 51 -7.13 7.60 1.40
CA ASP A 51 -5.96 7.96 2.21
C ASP A 51 -4.63 7.82 1.46
N VAL A 52 -4.61 7.12 0.32
CA VAL A 52 -3.42 7.00 -0.54
C VAL A 52 -2.81 8.35 -0.87
N ALA A 53 -3.61 9.34 -1.29
CA ALA A 53 -3.10 10.63 -1.76
C ALA A 53 -2.32 11.40 -0.70
N ALA A 54 -2.75 11.35 0.56
CA ALA A 54 -2.07 12.02 1.66
C ALA A 54 -0.83 11.23 2.11
N GLN A 55 -0.96 9.91 2.26
CA GLN A 55 0.09 9.08 2.83
C GLN A 55 1.26 8.82 1.88
N ILE A 56 1.02 8.77 0.57
CA ILE A 56 2.05 8.49 -0.44
C ILE A 56 3.15 9.57 -0.48
N LYS A 57 2.85 10.77 0.04
CA LYS A 57 3.82 11.85 0.24
C LYS A 57 4.98 11.45 1.14
N ALA A 58 4.81 10.46 2.01
CA ALA A 58 5.92 9.86 2.75
C ALA A 58 7.03 9.36 1.81
N VAL A 59 6.67 8.79 0.66
CA VAL A 59 7.61 8.30 -0.35
C VAL A 59 7.98 9.40 -1.33
N THR A 60 7.00 10.10 -1.92
CA THR A 60 7.25 11.04 -3.02
C THR A 60 7.93 12.34 -2.59
N GLU A 61 7.65 12.82 -1.38
CA GLU A 61 8.19 14.08 -0.83
C GLU A 61 9.12 13.82 0.36
N GLY A 62 8.74 12.88 1.24
CA GLY A 62 9.46 12.55 2.47
C GLY A 62 10.68 11.65 2.29
N GLY A 63 10.88 11.07 1.10
CA GLY A 63 12.04 10.25 0.77
C GLY A 63 12.13 8.92 1.53
N ILE A 64 11.03 8.44 2.12
CA ILE A 64 11.01 7.13 2.77
C ILE A 64 11.08 6.02 1.73
N ASP A 65 11.85 4.98 2.02
CA ASP A 65 11.97 3.79 1.19
C ASP A 65 10.60 3.08 1.03
N PRO A 66 10.14 2.84 -0.22
CA PRO A 66 8.83 2.27 -0.48
C PRO A 66 8.68 0.79 -0.09
N ARG A 67 9.74 0.05 0.27
CA ARG A 67 9.66 -1.40 0.58
C ARG A 67 8.75 -1.77 1.76
N ASN A 68 8.45 -0.81 2.63
CA ASN A 68 7.55 -0.99 3.77
C ASN A 68 6.15 -0.41 3.55
N PHE A 69 5.78 -0.09 2.31
CA PHE A 69 4.44 0.37 1.97
C PHE A 69 3.70 -0.67 1.13
N ILE A 70 2.42 -0.83 1.40
CA ILE A 70 1.51 -1.73 0.68
C ILE A 70 0.31 -0.89 0.21
N LEU A 71 -0.18 -1.13 -0.99
CA LEU A 71 -1.46 -0.56 -1.45
C LEU A 71 -2.59 -1.54 -1.11
N CYS A 72 -3.73 -1.03 -0.62
CA CYS A 72 -4.92 -1.83 -0.37
C CYS A 72 -6.20 -1.03 -0.67
N THR A 73 -7.35 -1.70 -0.67
CA THR A 73 -8.65 -1.05 -0.81
C THR A 73 -9.35 -0.82 0.51
N ASP A 74 -9.06 -1.65 1.53
CA ASP A 74 -9.99 -1.85 2.65
C ASP A 74 -11.38 -2.19 2.10
N ASP A 75 -12.46 -1.66 2.66
CA ASP A 75 -13.82 -1.87 2.17
C ASP A 75 -14.11 -1.18 0.81
N SER A 76 -14.60 -1.98 -0.14
CA SER A 76 -15.10 -1.51 -1.44
C SER A 76 -16.53 -1.97 -1.70
N HIS A 77 -17.43 -1.01 -1.86
CA HIS A 77 -18.82 -1.23 -2.24
C HIS A 77 -18.92 -1.75 -3.68
N SER A 78 -19.92 -2.60 -3.95
CA SER A 78 -20.14 -3.19 -5.29
C SER A 78 -20.24 -2.16 -6.40
N GLY A 79 -20.87 -1.01 -6.13
CA GLY A 79 -20.91 0.12 -7.07
C GLY A 79 -19.51 0.64 -7.45
N THR A 80 -18.61 0.80 -6.49
CA THR A 80 -17.21 1.19 -6.75
C THR A 80 -16.50 0.12 -7.57
N LEU A 81 -16.67 -1.16 -7.21
CA LEU A 81 -16.05 -2.26 -7.95
C LEU A 81 -16.46 -2.28 -9.43
N VAL A 82 -17.76 -2.12 -9.70
CA VAL A 82 -18.32 -2.19 -11.06
C VAL A 82 -17.94 -0.97 -11.90
N HIS A 83 -17.90 0.22 -11.30
CA HIS A 83 -17.76 1.48 -12.05
C HIS A 83 -16.35 2.05 -12.04
N GLU A 84 -15.52 1.73 -11.05
CA GLU A 84 -14.22 2.38 -10.85
C GLU A 84 -13.04 1.40 -10.78
N GLY A 85 -13.29 0.12 -10.47
CA GLY A 85 -12.28 -0.92 -10.31
C GLY A 85 -11.99 -1.29 -8.85
N HIS A 86 -10.96 -2.10 -8.64
CA HIS A 86 -10.53 -2.60 -7.32
C HIS A 86 -9.07 -2.21 -7.07
N MET A 87 -8.15 -3.18 -6.95
CA MET A 87 -6.72 -2.90 -6.77
C MET A 87 -6.09 -2.13 -7.94
N ASP A 88 -6.58 -2.31 -9.17
CA ASP A 88 -6.14 -1.54 -10.33
C ASP A 88 -6.41 -0.03 -10.16
N ARG A 89 -7.56 0.34 -9.56
CA ARG A 89 -7.93 1.72 -9.23
C ARG A 89 -6.94 2.31 -8.23
N VAL A 90 -6.57 1.55 -7.20
CA VAL A 90 -5.60 1.98 -6.17
C VAL A 90 -4.23 2.26 -6.80
N VAL A 91 -3.74 1.35 -7.65
CA VAL A 91 -2.46 1.52 -8.35
C VAL A 91 -2.50 2.73 -9.29
N ARG A 92 -3.54 2.86 -10.12
CA ARG A 92 -3.71 4.04 -11.00
C ARG A 92 -3.73 5.33 -10.22
N HIS A 93 -4.47 5.38 -9.11
CA HIS A 93 -4.56 6.55 -8.27
C HIS A 93 -3.21 6.90 -7.65
N ALA A 94 -2.47 5.93 -7.09
CA ALA A 94 -1.13 6.15 -6.55
C ALA A 94 -0.17 6.76 -7.60
N ILE A 95 -0.22 6.27 -8.85
CA ILE A 95 0.58 6.81 -9.96
C ILE A 95 0.18 8.26 -10.28
N GLN A 96 -1.12 8.56 -10.33
CA GLN A 96 -1.62 9.92 -10.56
C GLN A 96 -1.19 10.90 -9.46
N GLN A 97 -0.98 10.43 -8.23
CA GLN A 97 -0.45 11.22 -7.12
C GLN A 97 1.08 11.37 -7.14
N GLY A 98 1.75 10.95 -8.21
CA GLY A 98 3.17 11.18 -8.45
C GLY A 98 4.09 10.01 -8.09
N LEU A 99 3.55 8.87 -7.66
CA LEU A 99 4.37 7.68 -7.47
C LEU A 99 4.82 7.11 -8.82
N LYS A 100 6.08 6.71 -8.93
CA LYS A 100 6.58 6.07 -10.15
C LYS A 100 5.80 4.76 -10.42
N PRO A 101 5.39 4.47 -11.66
CA PRO A 101 4.61 3.26 -11.98
C PRO A 101 5.20 1.96 -11.44
N VAL A 102 6.51 1.75 -11.60
CA VAL A 102 7.20 0.55 -11.09
C VAL A 102 7.13 0.46 -9.56
N THR A 103 7.23 1.59 -8.86
CA THR A 103 7.11 1.63 -7.39
C THR A 103 5.68 1.32 -6.94
N ALA A 104 4.66 1.84 -7.63
CA ALA A 104 3.26 1.51 -7.34
C ALA A 104 2.98 0.00 -7.51
N ILE A 105 3.53 -0.60 -8.58
CA ILE A 105 3.42 -2.04 -8.82
C ILE A 105 4.16 -2.84 -7.75
N GLN A 106 5.37 -2.42 -7.36
CA GLN A 106 6.11 -3.04 -6.27
C GLN A 106 5.30 -3.03 -4.97
N MET A 107 4.66 -1.91 -4.63
CA MET A 107 3.83 -1.76 -3.44
C MET A 107 2.56 -2.61 -3.48
N ALA A 108 2.04 -2.94 -4.66
CA ALA A 108 0.86 -3.80 -4.81
C ALA A 108 1.21 -5.30 -4.97
N THR A 109 2.45 -5.65 -5.30
CA THR A 109 2.87 -7.03 -5.62
C THR A 109 3.97 -7.52 -4.67
N LEU A 110 5.24 -7.18 -4.95
CA LEU A 110 6.41 -7.68 -4.24
C LEU A 110 6.35 -7.40 -2.74
N ASN A 111 6.02 -6.16 -2.34
CA ASN A 111 5.98 -5.78 -0.93
C ASN A 111 4.90 -6.57 -0.17
N THR A 112 3.73 -6.76 -0.80
CA THR A 112 2.63 -7.55 -0.25
C THR A 112 3.02 -9.01 -0.11
N ALA A 113 3.64 -9.60 -1.14
CA ALA A 113 4.10 -10.98 -1.09
C ALA A 113 5.16 -11.19 0.01
N GLN A 114 6.11 -10.27 0.15
CA GLN A 114 7.13 -10.33 1.21
C GLN A 114 6.52 -10.20 2.61
N HIS A 115 5.54 -9.31 2.78
CA HIS A 115 4.86 -9.14 4.06
C HIS A 115 4.15 -10.42 4.51
N PHE A 116 3.41 -11.05 3.60
CA PHE A 116 2.69 -12.29 3.87
C PHE A 116 3.54 -13.56 3.71
N ARG A 117 4.86 -13.41 3.47
CA ARG A 117 5.83 -14.53 3.32
C ARG A 117 5.53 -15.47 2.15
N LEU A 118 4.97 -14.90 1.08
CA LEU A 118 4.59 -15.59 -0.16
C LEU A 118 5.52 -15.22 -1.33
N GLU A 119 6.63 -14.53 -1.10
CA GLU A 119 7.53 -14.06 -2.16
C GLU A 119 8.27 -15.18 -2.90
N ARG A 120 8.23 -16.41 -2.37
CA ARG A 120 8.69 -17.62 -3.08
C ARG A 120 7.67 -18.15 -4.09
N GLU A 121 6.42 -17.74 -3.97
CA GLU A 121 5.30 -18.20 -4.78
C GLU A 121 4.80 -17.10 -5.73
N ILE A 122 4.59 -15.87 -5.25
CA ILE A 122 3.92 -14.78 -5.98
C ILE A 122 4.60 -13.41 -5.78
N GLY A 123 4.04 -12.36 -6.41
CA GLY A 123 4.51 -10.96 -6.36
C GLY A 123 5.75 -10.67 -7.21
N SER A 124 6.32 -11.75 -7.79
CA SER A 124 7.51 -11.90 -8.62
C SER A 124 7.34 -12.38 -10.06
N ILE A 125 7.86 -11.71 -11.09
CA ILE A 125 8.17 -12.41 -12.36
C ILE A 125 9.58 -12.99 -12.27
N ALA A 126 9.69 -14.27 -11.89
CA ALA A 126 10.96 -14.98 -11.82
C ALA A 126 10.78 -16.51 -11.97
N PRO A 127 11.80 -17.25 -12.43
CA PRO A 127 11.76 -18.71 -12.46
C PRO A 127 11.37 -19.33 -11.10
N GLY A 128 10.49 -20.32 -11.12
CA GLY A 128 10.03 -21.04 -9.93
C GLY A 128 8.86 -20.41 -9.18
N ARG A 129 8.36 -19.24 -9.60
CA ARG A 129 7.15 -18.60 -9.08
C ARG A 129 5.92 -18.91 -9.95
N LEU A 130 4.73 -18.73 -9.39
CA LEU A 130 3.47 -18.83 -10.12
C LEU A 130 3.37 -17.77 -11.21
N ALA A 131 2.79 -18.14 -12.36
CA ALA A 131 2.64 -17.28 -13.52
C ALA A 131 1.42 -16.35 -13.41
N ASP A 132 1.30 -15.63 -12.29
CA ASP A 132 0.26 -14.61 -12.08
C ASP A 132 0.67 -13.31 -12.79
N LEU A 133 0.23 -13.17 -14.03
CA LEU A 133 0.68 -12.12 -14.95
C LEU A 133 -0.48 -11.25 -15.41
N LEU A 134 -0.23 -9.94 -15.49
CA LEU A 134 -1.09 -8.98 -16.16
C LEU A 134 -0.33 -8.40 -17.36
N ILE A 135 -0.93 -8.49 -18.55
CA ILE A 135 -0.42 -7.82 -19.76
C ILE A 135 -1.19 -6.52 -19.91
N VAL A 136 -0.47 -5.39 -19.91
CA VAL A 136 -1.04 -4.05 -20.06
C VAL A 136 -0.45 -3.38 -21.30
N SER A 137 -1.25 -2.53 -21.94
CA SER A 137 -0.84 -1.66 -23.04
C SER A 137 -0.07 -0.43 -22.58
N ASP A 138 -0.36 0.08 -21.38
CA ASP A 138 0.31 1.24 -20.77
C ASP A 138 0.43 1.06 -19.25
N LEU A 139 1.68 1.01 -18.76
CA LEU A 139 1.98 0.81 -17.34
C LEU A 139 1.60 2.01 -16.46
N ALA A 140 1.73 3.24 -16.97
CA ALA A 140 1.40 4.44 -16.21
C ALA A 140 -0.11 4.63 -16.07
N ARG A 141 -0.87 4.11 -17.05
CA ARG A 141 -2.34 4.15 -17.03
C ARG A 141 -2.98 2.88 -16.49
N MET A 142 -2.21 1.80 -16.34
CA MET A 142 -2.70 0.44 -16.03
C MET A 142 -3.87 0.02 -16.93
N THR A 143 -3.72 0.25 -18.23
CA THR A 143 -4.70 -0.12 -19.28
C THR A 143 -4.13 -1.14 -20.22
#